data_AF-X1H8W0-F1
#
_entry.id   AF-X1H8W0-F1
#
_cell.length_a   1.000
_cell.length_b   1.000
_cell.length_c   1.000
_cell.angle_alpha   90.00
_cell.angle_beta   90.00
_cell.angle_gamma   90.00
#
_symmetry.space_group_name_H-M   'P 1'
#
loop_
_entity.id
_entity.type
_entity.pdbx_description
1 polymer ?
#
loop_
_entity_poly.entity_id
_entity_poly.type
_entity_poly.pdbx_seq_one_letter_code
_entity_poly.pdbx_strand_id
1 'polypeptide(L)'
;MNMADKIYKIGWFSTGRDEAAGQLLKVIYDNIKKKKLKNLAISFVFSDRIKGEKKESDCFFRLVENLRINLVTLSSREFKSEMRKKGLKLVKKGNSALINHWRNLYHLQVTKLIDEFRIDLIVLAGYMLIVGRDLCHNYPMINLHPALPGGPKGTWQEVIWELIKQKAKESGVM
;
A
#
# COMPACT_ATOMS: atom_id res chain seq x y z
N MET A 1 6.51 -30.18 12.51
CA MET A 1 6.10 -29.73 11.16
C MET A 1 7.30 -29.05 10.52
N ASN A 2 7.83 -29.57 9.42
CA ASN A 2 9.03 -29.02 8.79
C ASN A 2 8.73 -27.59 8.30
N MET A 3 9.55 -26.59 8.64
CA MET A 3 9.36 -25.20 8.18
C MET A 3 9.38 -25.06 6.65
N ALA A 4 9.87 -26.09 5.93
CA ALA A 4 10.01 -26.11 4.48
C ALA A 4 8.70 -26.12 3.67
N ASP A 5 7.55 -26.44 4.28
CA ASP A 5 6.25 -26.55 3.58
C ASP A 5 5.23 -25.47 3.96
N LYS A 6 5.56 -24.53 4.87
CA LYS A 6 4.64 -23.45 5.25
C LYS A 6 4.56 -22.43 4.11
N ILE A 7 3.36 -22.22 3.57
CA ILE A 7 3.08 -21.10 2.67
C ILE A 7 3.08 -19.81 3.49
N TYR A 8 3.96 -18.88 3.12
CA TYR A 8 4.01 -17.52 3.64
C TYR A 8 3.00 -16.65 2.90
N LYS A 9 2.03 -16.09 3.62
CA LYS A 9 0.91 -15.35 3.05
C LYS A 9 1.14 -13.86 3.15
N ILE A 10 1.00 -13.15 2.02
CA ILE A 10 1.14 -11.70 1.99
C ILE A 10 -0.17 -11.01 1.59
N GLY A 11 -0.42 -9.87 2.23
CA GLY A 11 -1.40 -8.88 1.80
C GLY A 11 -0.73 -7.79 0.99
N TRP A 12 -1.23 -7.50 -0.21
CA TRP A 12 -0.63 -6.52 -1.12
C TRP A 12 -1.43 -5.22 -1.10
N PHE A 13 -0.87 -4.14 -0.55
CA PHE A 13 -1.54 -2.85 -0.46
C PHE A 13 -1.08 -1.94 -1.59
N SER A 14 -2.03 -1.46 -2.40
CA SER A 14 -1.75 -0.51 -3.48
C SER A 14 -2.94 0.39 -3.77
N THR A 15 -2.69 1.69 -3.92
CA THR A 15 -3.72 2.64 -4.39
C THR A 15 -4.01 2.47 -5.89
N GLY A 16 -3.13 1.78 -6.65
CA GLY A 16 -3.30 1.58 -8.09
C GLY A 16 -3.33 2.89 -8.87
N ARG A 17 -2.39 3.82 -8.58
CA ARG A 17 -2.39 5.16 -9.20
C ARG A 17 -1.83 5.21 -10.61
N ASP A 18 -1.05 4.22 -10.98
CA ASP A 18 -0.26 4.20 -12.21
C ASP A 18 -0.05 2.77 -12.69
N GLU A 19 0.51 2.64 -13.89
CA GLU A 19 0.80 1.36 -14.52
C GLU A 19 1.88 0.57 -13.74
N ALA A 20 2.85 1.27 -13.16
CA ALA A 20 3.96 0.66 -12.44
C ALA A 20 3.47 -0.17 -11.23
N ALA A 21 2.45 0.30 -10.52
CA ALA A 21 1.80 -0.47 -9.45
C ALA A 21 1.28 -1.84 -9.94
N GLY A 22 0.69 -1.89 -11.14
CA GLY A 22 0.22 -3.13 -11.76
C GLY A 22 1.36 -4.02 -12.26
N GLN A 23 2.37 -3.43 -12.89
CA GLN A 23 3.55 -4.15 -13.39
C GLN A 23 4.28 -4.86 -12.25
N LEU A 24 4.52 -4.19 -11.12
CA LEU A 24 5.19 -4.78 -9.97
C LEU A 24 4.40 -5.96 -9.38
N LEU A 25 3.08 -5.81 -9.20
CA LEU A 25 2.22 -6.90 -8.75
C LEU A 25 2.31 -8.11 -9.69
N LYS A 26 2.25 -7.87 -11.00
CA LYS A 26 2.33 -8.92 -12.02
C LYS A 26 3.68 -9.63 -12.00
N VAL A 27 4.79 -8.90 -11.85
CA VAL A 27 6.13 -9.49 -11.73
C VAL A 27 6.21 -10.43 -10.54
N ILE A 28 5.73 -10.02 -9.36
CA ILE A 28 5.75 -10.87 -8.16
C ILE A 28 4.84 -12.09 -8.36
N TYR A 29 3.62 -11.89 -8.88
CA TYR A 29 2.68 -12.97 -9.18
C TYR A 29 3.28 -14.00 -10.15
N ASP A 30 3.89 -13.56 -11.25
CA ASP A 30 4.50 -14.44 -12.25
C ASP A 30 5.69 -15.22 -11.67
N ASN A 31 6.48 -14.61 -10.79
CA ASN A 31 7.58 -15.29 -10.11
C ASN A 31 7.09 -16.33 -9.10
N ILE A 32 5.98 -16.08 -8.39
CA ILE A 32 5.31 -17.07 -7.55
C ILE A 32 4.81 -18.24 -8.41
N LYS A 33 4.07 -17.94 -9.49
CA LYS A 33 3.52 -18.96 -10.39
C LYS A 33 4.60 -19.83 -11.04
N LYS A 34 5.74 -19.23 -11.40
CA LYS A 34 6.92 -19.92 -11.95
C LYS A 34 7.76 -20.64 -10.88
N LYS A 35 7.33 -20.66 -9.61
CA LYS A 35 8.05 -21.25 -8.47
C LYS A 35 9.47 -20.68 -8.25
N LYS A 36 9.72 -19.45 -8.71
CA LYS A 36 10.96 -18.70 -8.41
C LYS A 36 10.92 -18.14 -6.99
N LEU A 37 9.74 -17.66 -6.57
CA LEU A 37 9.42 -17.34 -5.19
C LEU A 37 8.64 -18.51 -4.60
N LYS A 38 9.35 -19.50 -4.06
CA LYS A 38 8.74 -20.68 -3.46
C LYS A 38 8.07 -20.31 -2.13
N ASN A 39 7.02 -21.05 -1.78
CA ASN A 39 6.33 -20.94 -0.49
C ASN A 39 5.77 -19.53 -0.19
N LEU A 40 5.40 -18.76 -1.21
CA LEU A 40 4.81 -17.43 -1.07
C LEU A 40 3.44 -17.41 -1.76
N ALA A 41 2.44 -16.76 -1.14
CA ALA A 41 1.13 -16.58 -1.74
C ALA A 41 0.60 -15.16 -1.48
N ILE A 42 0.10 -14.51 -2.54
CA ILE A 42 -0.66 -13.25 -2.41
C ILE A 42 -2.09 -13.63 -2.05
N SER A 43 -2.50 -13.36 -0.81
CA SER A 43 -3.83 -13.74 -0.32
C SER A 43 -4.91 -12.77 -0.77
N PHE A 44 -4.56 -11.48 -0.83
CA PHE A 44 -5.41 -10.42 -1.34
C PHE A 44 -4.59 -9.23 -1.83
N VAL A 45 -5.23 -8.39 -2.63
CA VAL A 45 -4.79 -7.02 -2.91
C VAL A 45 -5.80 -6.06 -2.27
N PHE A 46 -5.31 -5.11 -1.47
CA PHE A 46 -6.11 -4.05 -0.88
C PHE A 46 -5.87 -2.73 -1.61
N SER A 47 -6.96 -1.99 -1.86
CA SER A 47 -6.91 -0.61 -2.34
C SER A 47 -7.75 0.33 -1.50
N ASP A 48 -7.23 1.53 -1.27
CA ASP A 48 -7.95 2.62 -0.60
C ASP A 48 -8.90 3.40 -1.53
N ARG A 49 -9.15 2.84 -2.72
CA ARG A 49 -10.11 3.32 -3.71
C ARG A 49 -11.14 2.24 -4.00
N ILE A 50 -12.30 2.67 -4.47
CA ILE A 50 -13.35 1.79 -5.00
C ILE A 50 -13.53 2.02 -6.51
N LYS A 51 -14.23 1.09 -7.17
CA LYS A 51 -14.51 1.16 -8.60
C LYS A 51 -15.20 2.48 -8.96
N GLY A 52 -14.71 3.14 -10.00
CA GLY A 52 -15.26 4.40 -10.51
C GLY A 52 -14.68 5.66 -9.86
N GLU A 53 -13.80 5.56 -8.84
CA GLU A 53 -13.15 6.75 -8.29
C GLU A 53 -12.11 7.35 -9.24
N LYS A 54 -11.33 6.49 -9.92
CA LYS A 54 -10.27 6.87 -10.86
C LYS A 54 -10.06 5.78 -11.90
N LYS A 55 -9.82 6.17 -13.15
CA LYS A 55 -9.60 5.26 -14.27
C LYS A 55 -8.38 4.36 -14.05
N GLU A 56 -7.31 4.91 -13.48
CA GLU A 56 -6.06 4.21 -13.23
C GLU A 56 -6.25 3.06 -12.23
N SER A 57 -6.96 3.31 -11.14
CA SER A 57 -7.28 2.26 -10.16
C SER A 57 -8.27 1.24 -10.72
N ASP A 58 -9.22 1.65 -11.57
CA ASP A 58 -10.10 0.71 -12.24
C ASP A 58 -9.33 -0.23 -13.19
N CYS A 59 -8.30 0.28 -13.89
CA CYS A 59 -7.38 -0.55 -14.67
C CYS A 59 -6.63 -1.55 -13.79
N PHE A 60 -6.12 -1.08 -12.65
CA PHE A 60 -5.44 -1.93 -11.68
C PHE A 60 -6.37 -3.02 -11.13
N PHE A 61 -7.62 -2.71 -10.81
CA PHE A 61 -8.61 -3.68 -10.31
C PHE A 61 -8.89 -4.79 -11.34
N ARG A 62 -9.06 -4.42 -12.62
CA ARG A 62 -9.20 -5.42 -13.69
C ARG A 62 -7.98 -6.33 -13.79
N LEU A 63 -6.77 -5.81 -13.57
CA LEU A 63 -5.58 -6.65 -13.50
C LEU A 63 -5.67 -7.64 -12.33
N VAL A 64 -5.99 -7.18 -11.12
CA VAL A 64 -6.13 -8.05 -9.92
C VAL A 64 -7.16 -9.16 -10.16
N GLU A 65 -8.32 -8.82 -10.71
CA GLU A 65 -9.39 -9.76 -11.07
C GLU A 65 -8.92 -10.79 -12.11
N ASN A 66 -8.22 -10.35 -13.15
CA ASN A 66 -7.66 -11.23 -14.19
C ASN A 66 -6.58 -12.18 -13.64
N LEU A 67 -5.83 -11.76 -12.62
CA LEU A 67 -4.89 -12.61 -11.89
C LEU A 67 -5.58 -13.56 -10.89
N ARG A 68 -6.92 -13.46 -10.73
CA ARG A 68 -7.74 -14.24 -9.78
C ARG A 68 -7.29 -14.08 -8.33
N ILE A 69 -6.83 -12.89 -7.97
CA ILE A 69 -6.49 -12.54 -6.58
C ILE A 69 -7.70 -11.85 -5.94
N ASN A 70 -7.95 -12.10 -4.65
CA ASN A 70 -9.02 -11.42 -3.93
C ASN A 70 -8.75 -9.91 -3.90
N LEU A 71 -9.70 -9.12 -4.39
CA LEU A 71 -9.64 -7.65 -4.35
C LEU A 71 -10.47 -7.14 -3.18
N VAL A 72 -9.81 -6.51 -2.22
CA VAL A 72 -10.43 -5.83 -1.07
C VAL A 72 -10.36 -4.32 -1.30
N THR A 73 -11.48 -3.63 -1.17
CA THR A 73 -11.52 -2.16 -1.36
C THR A 73 -12.23 -1.48 -0.22
N LEU A 74 -11.75 -0.29 0.13
CA LEU A 74 -12.43 0.63 1.04
C LEU A 74 -12.09 2.05 0.58
N SER A 75 -13.08 2.91 0.35
CA SER A 75 -12.80 4.28 -0.10
C SER A 75 -12.27 5.15 1.04
N SER A 76 -11.03 5.61 0.92
CA SER A 76 -10.46 6.62 1.82
C SER A 76 -11.00 8.03 1.60
N ARG A 77 -11.59 8.27 0.42
CA ARG A 77 -12.26 9.53 0.08
C ARG A 77 -13.57 9.66 0.83
N GLU A 78 -14.34 8.58 0.89
CA GLU A 78 -15.69 8.56 1.48
C GLU A 78 -15.67 8.29 2.98
N PHE A 79 -14.72 7.47 3.46
CA PHE A 79 -14.64 7.13 4.88
C PHE A 79 -14.44 8.37 5.78
N LYS A 80 -15.46 8.70 6.57
CA LYS A 80 -15.46 9.84 7.51
C LYS A 80 -14.84 11.10 6.89
N SER A 81 -15.27 11.42 5.66
CA SER A 81 -14.67 12.46 4.81
C SER A 81 -14.54 13.82 5.50
N GLU A 82 -15.55 14.25 6.27
CA GLU A 82 -15.52 15.51 7.02
C GLU A 82 -14.46 15.53 8.12
N MET A 83 -14.28 14.42 8.84
CA MET A 83 -13.21 14.28 9.83
C MET A 83 -11.84 14.37 9.14
N ARG A 84 -11.67 13.68 8.00
CA ARG A 84 -10.43 13.71 7.23
C ARG A 84 -10.10 15.13 6.75
N LYS A 85 -11.06 15.84 6.16
CA LYS A 85 -10.91 17.22 5.67
C LYS A 85 -10.51 18.17 6.81
N LYS A 86 -11.21 18.10 7.95
CA LYS A 86 -10.88 18.89 9.15
C LYS A 86 -9.48 18.55 9.67
N GLY A 87 -9.13 17.27 9.77
CA GLY A 87 -7.82 16.81 10.20
C GLY A 87 -6.70 17.31 9.30
N LEU A 88 -6.84 17.21 7.98
CA LEU A 88 -5.86 17.73 7.02
C LEU A 88 -5.69 19.26 7.10
N LYS A 89 -6.76 20.02 7.39
CA LYS A 89 -6.66 21.47 7.64
C LYS A 89 -5.89 21.77 8.93
N LEU A 90 -6.09 20.98 9.99
CA LEU A 90 -5.41 21.16 11.27
C LEU A 90 -3.92 20.82 11.20
N VAL A 91 -3.51 19.87 10.35
CA VAL A 91 -2.08 19.56 10.11
C VAL A 91 -1.33 20.80 9.63
N LYS A 92 -1.94 21.62 8.77
CA LYS A 92 -1.34 22.89 8.31
C LYS A 92 -1.14 23.91 9.43
N LYS A 93 -1.82 23.73 10.57
CA LYS A 93 -1.69 24.52 11.80
C LYS A 93 -0.85 23.80 12.86
N GLY A 94 -0.13 22.74 12.50
CA GLY A 94 0.73 21.98 13.42
C GLY A 94 0.02 20.92 14.28
N ASN A 95 -1.30 20.71 14.12
CA ASN A 95 -2.04 19.72 14.91
C ASN A 95 -2.40 18.49 14.06
N SER A 96 -1.77 17.36 14.37
CA SER A 96 -1.98 16.08 13.68
C SER A 96 -2.91 15.10 14.40
N ALA A 97 -3.44 15.45 15.58
CA ALA A 97 -4.20 14.52 16.43
C ALA A 97 -5.45 13.98 15.72
N LEU A 98 -6.24 14.85 15.09
CA LEU A 98 -7.47 14.45 14.43
C LEU A 98 -7.23 13.60 13.18
N ILE A 99 -6.20 13.91 12.37
CA ILE A 99 -5.88 13.09 11.19
C ILE A 99 -5.29 11.74 11.60
N ASN A 100 -4.50 11.67 12.67
CA ASN A 100 -3.97 10.42 13.19
C ASN A 100 -5.10 9.53 13.73
N HIS A 101 -6.07 10.12 14.43
CA HIS A 101 -7.27 9.42 14.85
C HIS A 101 -8.07 8.88 13.66
N TRP A 102 -8.26 9.69 12.61
CA TRP A 102 -8.90 9.23 11.37
C TRP A 102 -8.14 8.06 10.71
N ARG A 103 -6.80 8.11 10.64
CA ARG A 103 -5.97 7.03 10.09
C ARG A 103 -6.17 5.72 10.86
N ASN A 104 -6.10 5.77 12.20
CA ASN A 104 -6.34 4.58 13.02
C ASN A 104 -7.74 4.01 12.83
N LEU A 105 -8.77 4.86 12.80
CA LEU A 105 -10.14 4.42 12.54
C LEU A 105 -10.30 3.79 11.15
N TYR A 106 -9.67 4.38 10.13
CA TYR A 106 -9.70 3.87 8.76
C TYR A 106 -9.04 2.49 8.69
N HIS A 107 -7.80 2.37 9.18
CA HIS A 107 -7.06 1.12 9.15
C HIS A 107 -7.62 0.05 10.09
N LEU A 108 -8.36 0.42 11.14
CA LEU A 108 -9.15 -0.52 11.93
C LEU A 108 -10.24 -1.19 11.07
N GLN A 109 -10.93 -0.44 10.20
CA GLN A 109 -11.91 -1.04 9.29
C GLN A 109 -11.24 -1.90 8.23
N VAL A 110 -10.09 -1.45 7.70
CA VAL A 110 -9.29 -2.27 6.78
C VAL A 110 -8.89 -3.59 7.45
N THR A 111 -8.44 -3.55 8.70
CA THR A 111 -8.06 -4.75 9.47
C THR A 111 -9.21 -5.76 9.52
N LYS A 112 -10.43 -5.31 9.81
CA LYS A 112 -11.61 -6.18 9.84
C LYS A 112 -11.91 -6.85 8.51
N LEU A 113 -11.66 -6.16 7.39
CA LEU A 113 -11.86 -6.70 6.04
C LEU A 113 -10.78 -7.72 5.64
N ILE A 114 -9.59 -7.63 6.22
CA ILE A 114 -8.44 -8.47 5.82
C ILE A 114 -8.13 -9.60 6.80
N ASP A 115 -8.74 -9.60 7.99
CA ASP A 115 -8.45 -10.55 9.06
C ASP A 115 -8.72 -12.01 8.65
N GLU A 116 -9.75 -12.22 7.83
CA GLU A 116 -10.12 -13.54 7.31
C GLU A 116 -9.00 -14.23 6.52
N PHE A 117 -8.10 -13.45 5.90
CA PHE A 117 -7.03 -13.98 5.05
C PHE A 117 -5.85 -14.55 5.84
N ARG A 118 -5.73 -14.22 7.13
CA ARG A 118 -4.66 -14.68 8.04
C ARG A 118 -3.27 -14.56 7.42
N ILE A 119 -2.88 -13.33 7.07
CA ILE A 119 -1.59 -13.02 6.43
C ILE A 119 -0.44 -12.98 7.44
N ASP A 120 0.78 -13.25 6.96
CA ASP A 120 2.01 -13.14 7.73
C ASP A 120 2.71 -11.76 7.56
N LEU A 121 2.47 -11.06 6.43
CA LEU A 121 3.12 -9.79 6.09
C LEU A 121 2.24 -8.89 5.20
N ILE A 122 2.32 -7.58 5.41
CA ILE A 122 1.78 -6.57 4.48
C ILE A 122 2.89 -5.98 3.61
N VAL A 123 2.67 -5.97 2.29
CA VAL A 123 3.55 -5.29 1.33
C VAL A 123 2.86 -4.00 0.86
N LEU A 124 3.47 -2.86 1.19
CA LEU A 124 3.03 -1.55 0.73
C LEU A 124 3.73 -1.23 -0.59
N ALA A 125 3.00 -1.37 -1.70
CA ALA A 125 3.50 -1.19 -3.07
C ALA A 125 2.67 -0.15 -3.81
N GLY A 126 3.07 1.13 -3.70
CA GLY A 126 2.29 2.24 -4.22
C GLY A 126 1.02 2.54 -3.40
N TYR A 127 1.06 2.24 -2.10
CA TYR A 127 0.00 2.60 -1.16
C TYR A 127 0.18 4.05 -0.68
N MET A 128 -0.83 4.88 -0.87
CA MET A 128 -0.67 6.34 -0.76
C MET A 128 -1.22 6.99 0.49
N LEU A 129 -1.64 6.18 1.47
CA LEU A 129 -2.04 6.68 2.77
C LEU A 129 -0.93 6.41 3.79
N ILE A 130 -0.75 7.38 4.69
CA ILE A 130 0.03 7.14 5.91
C ILE A 130 -0.73 6.11 6.75
N VAL A 131 -0.07 5.00 7.04
CA VAL A 131 -0.63 3.88 7.80
C VAL A 131 -0.90 4.31 9.25
N GLY A 132 -2.08 3.94 9.75
CA GLY A 132 -2.45 4.13 11.14
C GLY A 132 -1.54 3.35 12.08
N ARG A 133 -1.28 3.92 13.27
CA ARG A 133 -0.35 3.37 14.24
C ARG A 133 -0.66 1.90 14.54
N ASP A 134 -1.92 1.58 14.77
CA ASP A 134 -2.33 0.26 15.24
C ASP A 134 -2.07 -0.82 14.19
N LEU A 135 -2.29 -0.52 12.90
CA LEU A 135 -2.00 -1.46 11.82
C LEU A 135 -0.48 -1.73 11.71
N CYS A 136 0.36 -0.71 11.86
CA CYS A 136 1.82 -0.89 11.88
C CYS A 136 2.32 -1.73 13.05
N HIS A 137 1.63 -1.70 14.20
CA HIS A 137 2.01 -2.52 15.35
C HIS A 137 1.53 -3.97 15.22
N ASN A 138 0.35 -4.17 14.61
CA ASN A 138 -0.29 -5.48 14.54
C ASN A 138 0.23 -6.36 13.40
N TYR A 139 0.80 -5.76 12.34
CA TYR A 139 1.31 -6.51 11.20
C TYR A 139 2.76 -6.12 10.89
N PRO A 140 3.65 -7.10 10.66
CA PRO A 140 4.89 -6.83 9.95
C PRO A 140 4.58 -6.19 8.59
N MET A 141 5.38 -5.20 8.21
CA MET A 141 5.19 -4.48 6.95
C MET A 141 6.52 -4.22 6.26
N ILE A 142 6.52 -4.28 4.93
CA ILE A 142 7.58 -3.72 4.09
C ILE A 142 6.98 -2.69 3.15
N ASN A 143 7.73 -1.62 2.88
CA ASN A 143 7.34 -0.56 1.95
C ASN A 143 8.42 -0.35 0.92
N LEU A 144 8.04 -0.30 -0.37
CA LEU A 144 8.93 0.16 -1.42
C LEU A 144 8.87 1.69 -1.46
N HIS A 145 10.03 2.35 -1.33
CA HIS A 145 10.14 3.81 -1.36
C HIS A 145 11.17 4.23 -2.42
N PRO A 146 10.86 5.24 -3.27
CA PRO A 146 11.69 5.67 -4.40
C PRO A 146 12.96 6.45 -4.02
N ALA A 147 13.57 6.14 -2.88
CA ALA A 147 14.82 6.76 -2.43
C ALA A 147 15.68 5.75 -1.67
N LEU A 148 16.98 6.04 -1.57
CA LEU A 148 17.88 5.30 -0.69
C LEU A 148 17.40 5.41 0.78
N PRO A 149 17.70 4.43 1.64
CA PRO A 149 17.51 4.58 3.08
C PRO A 149 18.18 5.86 3.59
N GLY A 150 17.42 6.69 4.31
CA GLY A 150 17.88 8.02 4.77
C GLY A 150 17.77 9.13 3.73
N GLY A 151 17.35 8.84 2.50
CA GLY A 151 17.12 9.81 1.44
C GLY A 151 15.83 10.64 1.60
N PRO A 152 15.50 11.45 0.58
CA PRO A 152 14.30 12.29 0.54
C PRO A 152 13.01 11.54 0.91
N LYS A 153 12.11 12.26 1.59
CA LYS A 153 10.81 11.74 2.04
C LYS A 153 9.68 12.40 1.26
N GLY A 154 8.57 11.69 1.13
CA GLY A 154 7.37 12.19 0.46
C GLY A 154 6.94 11.27 -0.68
N THR A 155 6.11 11.82 -1.55
CA THR A 155 5.72 11.19 -2.82
C THR A 155 6.92 11.07 -3.75
N TRP A 156 6.85 10.17 -4.73
CA TRP A 156 7.93 10.01 -5.70
C TRP A 156 8.25 11.32 -6.42
N GLN A 157 7.26 12.16 -6.72
CA GLN A 157 7.50 13.46 -7.34
C GLN A 157 8.34 14.38 -6.44
N GLU A 158 8.00 14.46 -5.16
CA GLU A 158 8.74 15.26 -4.17
C GLU A 158 10.18 14.74 -4.03
N VAL A 159 10.35 13.42 -3.98
CA VAL A 159 11.66 12.77 -3.93
C VAL A 159 12.51 13.11 -5.16
N ILE A 160 11.96 12.99 -6.37
CA ILE A 160 12.69 13.31 -7.61
C ILE A 160 13.05 14.79 -7.67
N TRP A 161 12.13 15.68 -7.28
CA TRP A 161 12.42 17.11 -7.22
C TRP A 161 13.55 17.43 -6.24
N GLU A 162 13.57 16.78 -5.09
CA GLU A 162 14.62 16.96 -4.09
C GLU A 162 15.97 16.45 -4.58
N LEU A 163 16.02 15.28 -5.22
CA LEU A 163 17.24 14.73 -5.82
C LEU A 163 17.82 15.62 -6.92
N ILE A 164 16.96 16.17 -7.78
CA ILE A 164 17.36 17.15 -8.82
C ILE A 164 17.96 18.39 -8.15
N LYS A 165 17.26 18.94 -7.13
CA LYS A 165 17.71 20.13 -6.41
C LYS A 165 19.07 19.91 -5.73
N GLN A 166 19.31 18.71 -5.20
CA GLN A 166 20.57 18.32 -4.56
C GLN A 166 21.66 17.96 -5.56
N LYS A 167 21.36 17.89 -6.86
CA LYS A 167 22.26 17.37 -7.91
C LYS A 167 22.82 16.00 -7.55
N ALA A 168 21.97 15.16 -6.95
CA ALA A 168 22.34 13.83 -6.51
C ALA A 168 22.90 13.01 -7.68
N LYS A 169 24.01 12.30 -7.44
CA LYS A 169 24.66 11.45 -8.45
C LYS A 169 24.03 10.06 -8.54
N GLU A 170 23.29 9.68 -7.51
CA GLU A 170 22.69 8.37 -7.33
C GLU A 170 21.29 8.52 -6.74
N SER A 171 20.44 7.52 -6.97
CA SER A 171 19.09 7.43 -6.43
C SER A 171 18.82 6.01 -5.93
N GLY A 172 17.68 5.81 -5.26
CA GLY A 172 17.17 4.49 -4.87
C GLY A 172 16.14 3.94 -5.84
N VAL A 173 15.52 2.81 -5.45
CA VAL A 173 14.66 2.03 -6.33
C VAL A 173 13.25 2.62 -6.42
N MET A 174 12.84 2.97 -7.63
CA MET A 174 11.45 3.26 -8.05
C MET A 174 10.72 2.00 -8.47
#